data_AF-A0AA40ZVX9-F1
#
_entry.id   AF-A0AA40ZVX9-F1
#
_cell.length_a   1.000
_cell.length_b   1.000
_cell.length_c   1.000
_cell.angle_alpha   90.00
_cell.angle_beta   90.00
_cell.angle_gamma   90.00
#
_symmetry.space_group_name_H-M   'P 1'
#
loop_
_entity.id
_entity.type
_entity.pdbx_description
1 polymer ?
#
loop_
_entity_poly.entity_id
_entity_poly.type
_entity_poly.pdbx_seq_one_letter_code
_entity_poly.pdbx_strand_id
1 'polypeptide(L)'
;MDEQLRLQPAMVSRRLLVLTFIRAYVDRWGGSPSIGEIAQGIGASRTRVQAALRSLEQDKQIIRRPGARGIMLPDRLEEAVRDLRAAGFIVDDDIVRGPFPILPLAPELDYDPG
;
A
#
# COMPACT_ATOMS: atom_id res chain seq x y z
N MET A 1 23.10 -6.93 11.87
CA MET A 1 24.06 -6.87 10.75
C MET A 1 23.30 -6.44 9.52
N ASP A 2 23.46 -5.18 9.11
CA ASP A 2 22.81 -4.62 7.92
C ASP A 2 23.61 -4.98 6.69
N GLU A 3 23.27 -6.13 6.11
CA GLU A 3 23.77 -6.53 4.82
C GLU A 3 23.13 -5.62 3.76
N GLN A 4 23.82 -4.54 3.44
CA GLN A 4 23.48 -3.66 2.32
C GLN A 4 23.17 -4.53 1.10
N LEU A 5 21.98 -4.38 0.52
CA LEU A 5 21.55 -5.10 -0.68
C LEU A 5 22.44 -4.69 -1.86
N ARG A 6 23.59 -5.35 -1.97
CA ARG A 6 24.53 -5.21 -3.09
C ARG A 6 24.03 -6.05 -4.26
N LEU A 7 24.35 -5.60 -5.47
CA LEU A 7 24.05 -6.31 -6.72
C LEU A 7 24.68 -7.71 -6.68
N GLN A 8 23.87 -8.74 -6.44
CA GLN A 8 24.27 -10.13 -6.64
C GLN A 8 24.15 -10.47 -8.13
N PRO A 9 24.96 -11.40 -8.69
CA PRO A 9 24.86 -11.82 -10.09
C PRO A 9 23.47 -12.35 -10.48
N ALA A 10 22.71 -12.91 -9.53
CA ALA A 10 21.31 -13.30 -9.73
C ALA A 10 20.35 -12.11 -9.85
N MET A 11 20.73 -10.93 -9.35
CA MET A 11 19.94 -9.70 -9.34
C MET A 11 20.37 -8.75 -10.47
N VAL A 12 20.38 -9.26 -11.70
CA VAL A 12 20.88 -8.56 -12.89
C VAL A 12 20.17 -7.22 -13.16
N SER A 13 18.96 -7.01 -12.63
CA SER A 13 18.18 -5.78 -12.82
C SER A 13 17.96 -4.97 -11.54
N ARG A 14 18.18 -3.65 -11.62
CA ARG A 14 17.86 -2.69 -10.56
C ARG A 14 16.40 -2.73 -10.14
N ARG A 15 15.51 -3.07 -11.08
CA ARG A 15 14.08 -3.26 -10.82
C ARG A 15 13.86 -4.37 -9.78
N LEU A 16 14.57 -5.49 -9.92
CA LEU A 16 14.46 -6.61 -8.99
C LEU A 16 15.01 -6.22 -7.61
N LEU A 17 16.14 -5.51 -7.55
CA LEU A 17 16.67 -4.98 -6.29
C LEU A 17 15.68 -4.08 -5.55
N VAL A 18 15.01 -3.18 -6.27
CA VAL A 18 13.99 -2.31 -5.68
C VAL A 18 12.85 -3.14 -5.11
N LEU A 19 12.33 -4.11 -5.86
CA LEU A 19 11.23 -4.97 -5.40
C LEU A 19 11.64 -5.82 -4.19
N THR A 20 12.82 -6.46 -4.23
CA THR A 20 13.35 -7.26 -3.13
C THR A 20 13.55 -6.41 -1.88
N PHE A 21 14.10 -5.20 -2.02
CA PHE A 21 14.28 -4.27 -0.91
C PHE A 21 12.92 -3.89 -0.29
N ILE A 22 11.92 -3.56 -1.11
CA ILE A 22 10.58 -3.19 -0.61
C ILE A 22 9.97 -4.34 0.19
N ARG A 23 10.04 -5.57 -0.33
CA ARG A 23 9.54 -6.77 0.36
C ARG A 23 10.23 -6.97 1.71
N ALA A 24 11.56 -6.99 1.71
CA ALA A 24 12.34 -7.14 2.94
C ALA A 24 12.08 -6.01 3.95
N TYR A 25 11.88 -4.77 3.47
CA TYR A 25 11.59 -3.63 4.34
C TYR A 25 10.21 -3.79 5.00
N VAL A 26 9.18 -4.13 4.22
CA VAL A 26 7.83 -4.34 4.75
C VAL A 26 7.82 -5.50 5.74
N ASP A 27 8.52 -6.60 5.44
CA ASP A 27 8.62 -7.75 6.34
C ASP A 27 9.29 -7.40 7.68
N ARG A 28 10.32 -6.56 7.64
CA ARG A 28 11.10 -6.20 8.83
C ARG A 28 10.45 -5.12 9.70
N TRP A 29 9.77 -4.16 9.08
CA TRP A 29 9.28 -2.95 9.77
C TRP A 29 7.77 -2.74 9.70
N GLY A 30 7.03 -3.58 8.96
CA GLY A 30 5.57 -3.51 8.86
C GLY A 30 5.01 -2.31 8.10
N GLY A 31 5.88 -1.51 7.46
CA GLY A 31 5.48 -0.29 6.76
C GLY A 31 6.17 -0.13 5.41
N SER A 32 5.58 0.67 4.52
CA SER A 32 6.17 0.99 3.22
C SER A 32 7.43 1.85 3.39
N PRO A 33 8.54 1.53 2.69
CA PRO A 33 9.69 2.43 2.63
C PRO A 33 9.38 3.69 1.81
N SER A 34 10.15 4.73 2.05
CA SER A 34 10.24 5.93 1.23
C SER A 34 11.25 5.74 0.08
N ILE A 35 11.18 6.60 -0.94
CA ILE A 35 12.13 6.60 -2.07
C ILE A 35 13.57 6.81 -1.57
N GLY A 36 13.76 7.62 -0.52
CA GLY A 36 15.07 7.88 0.07
C GLY A 36 15.68 6.64 0.72
N GLU A 37 14.88 5.90 1.49
CA GLU A 37 15.30 4.65 2.13
C GLU A 37 15.66 3.59 1.09
N ILE A 38 14.86 3.45 0.02
CA ILE A 38 15.18 2.54 -1.08
C ILE A 38 16.51 2.94 -1.72
N ALA A 39 16.67 4.22 -2.09
CA ALA A 39 17.86 4.74 -2.73
C ALA A 39 19.13 4.48 -1.91
N GLN A 40 19.07 4.72 -0.60
CA GLN A 40 20.17 4.43 0.33
C GLN A 40 20.40 2.93 0.45
N GLY A 41 19.33 2.13 0.61
CA GLY A 41 19.41 0.69 0.82
C GLY A 41 20.01 -0.09 -0.34
N ILE A 42 19.78 0.36 -1.59
CA ILE A 42 20.31 -0.30 -2.80
C ILE A 42 21.47 0.46 -3.46
N GLY A 43 21.95 1.57 -2.86
CA GLY A 43 23.04 2.38 -3.40
C GLY A 43 22.73 2.99 -4.78
N ALA A 44 21.54 3.56 -4.98
CA ALA A 44 21.11 4.14 -6.26
C ALA A 44 20.59 5.58 -6.10
N SER A 45 20.58 6.35 -7.20
CA SER A 45 19.96 7.68 -7.18
C SER A 45 18.44 7.60 -7.10
N ARG A 46 17.81 8.59 -6.45
CA ARG A 46 16.34 8.69 -6.32
C ARG A 46 15.64 8.65 -7.69
N THR A 47 16.20 9.29 -8.71
CA THR A 47 15.67 9.28 -10.08
C THR A 47 15.63 7.87 -10.68
N ARG A 48 16.69 7.07 -10.46
CA ARG A 48 16.76 5.67 -10.94
C ARG A 48 15.78 4.78 -10.17
N VAL A 49 15.60 5.01 -8.87
CA VAL A 49 14.58 4.33 -8.08
C VAL A 49 13.19 4.67 -8.58
N GLN A 50 12.88 5.95 -8.85
CA GLN A 50 11.59 6.34 -9.42
C GLN A 50 11.29 5.68 -10.76
N ALA A 51 12.30 5.56 -11.63
CA ALA A 51 12.14 4.86 -12.91
C ALA A 51 11.82 3.36 -12.72
N ALA A 52 12.52 2.70 -11.78
CA ALA A 52 12.24 1.31 -11.43
C ALA A 52 10.84 1.14 -10.80
N LEU A 53 10.43 2.04 -9.90
CA LEU A 53 9.09 2.05 -9.30
C LEU A 53 7.99 2.23 -10.36
N ARG A 54 8.20 3.11 -11.35
CA ARG A 54 7.27 3.27 -12.48
C ARG A 54 7.10 1.97 -13.26
N SER A 55 8.20 1.30 -13.57
CA SER A 55 8.16 0.00 -14.27
C SER A 55 7.46 -1.08 -13.43
N LEU A 56 7.73 -1.15 -12.12
CA LEU A 56 7.08 -2.11 -11.21
C LEU A 56 5.57 -1.87 -11.11
N GLU A 57 5.15 -0.62 -11.11
CA GLU A 57 3.72 -0.26 -11.08
C GLU A 57 3.02 -0.59 -12.39
N GLN A 58 3.67 -0.34 -13.54
CA GLN A 58 3.14 -0.73 -14.85
C GLN A 58 2.84 -2.24 -14.94
N ASP A 59 3.72 -3.05 -14.36
CA ASP A 59 3.56 -4.50 -14.30
C ASP A 59 2.71 -4.98 -13.12
N LYS A 60 2.07 -4.05 -12.39
CA LYS A 60 1.22 -4.33 -11.23
C LYS A 60 1.93 -5.14 -10.14
N GLN A 61 3.25 -5.04 -10.02
CA GLN A 61 4.01 -5.65 -8.92
C GLN A 61 4.01 -4.79 -7.65
N ILE A 62 3.73 -3.49 -7.81
CA ILE A 62 3.45 -2.56 -6.72
C ILE A 62 2.26 -1.67 -7.09
N ILE A 63 1.64 -1.07 -6.08
CA ILE A 63 0.68 0.03 -6.25
C ILE A 63 1.27 1.26 -5.56
N ARG A 64 1.17 2.45 -6.18
CA ARG A 64 1.55 3.71 -5.53
C ARG A 64 0.34 4.57 -5.24
N ARG A 65 0.23 5.02 -3.99
CA ARG A 65 -0.73 6.02 -3.53
C ARG A 65 -0.02 7.34 -3.21
N PRO A 66 -0.69 8.49 -3.38
CA PRO A 66 -0.17 9.76 -2.88
C PRO A 66 0.07 9.70 -1.36
N GLY A 67 1.17 10.31 -0.87
CA GLY A 67 1.49 10.39 0.55
C GLY A 67 2.89 9.87 0.93
N ALA A 68 3.24 9.98 2.22
CA ALA A 68 4.60 9.77 2.73
C ALA A 68 5.09 8.30 2.69
N ARG A 69 4.20 7.31 2.51
CA ARG A 69 4.50 5.87 2.51
C ARG A 69 3.52 5.10 1.63
N GLY A 70 3.35 5.57 0.40
CA GLY A 70 2.30 5.08 -0.50
C GLY A 70 2.63 3.83 -1.31
N ILE A 71 3.69 3.07 -1.03
CA ILE A 71 4.04 1.87 -1.83
C ILE A 71 3.37 0.65 -1.20
N MET A 72 2.54 -0.05 -1.96
CA MET A 72 1.85 -1.27 -1.52
C MET A 72 2.24 -2.46 -2.38
N LEU A 73 2.29 -3.64 -1.76
CA LEU A 73 2.50 -4.93 -2.40
C LEU A 73 1.12 -5.59 -2.62
N PRO A 74 0.66 -5.84 -3.86
CA PRO A 74 -0.69 -6.34 -4.14
C PRO A 74 -0.97 -7.72 -3.54
N ASP A 75 0.01 -8.61 -3.55
CA ASP A 75 -0.03 -9.95 -2.97
C ASP A 75 -0.26 -9.94 -1.46
N ARG A 76 0.17 -8.88 -0.78
CA ARG A 76 -0.07 -8.66 0.65
C ARG A 76 -1.44 -8.07 0.96
N LEU A 77 -2.12 -7.45 -0.01
CA LEU A 77 -3.44 -6.86 0.23
C LEU A 77 -4.50 -7.93 0.49
N GLU A 78 -4.51 -8.99 -0.32
CA GLU A 78 -5.44 -10.11 -0.13
C GLU A 78 -5.19 -10.82 1.20
N GLU A 79 -3.92 -11.00 1.56
CA GLU A 79 -3.53 -11.57 2.85
C GLU A 79 -4.01 -10.70 4.02
N ALA A 80 -3.74 -9.39 3.98
CA ALA A 80 -4.20 -8.45 5.00
C ALA A 80 -5.74 -8.38 5.12
N VAL A 81 -6.46 -8.42 4.00
CA VAL A 81 -7.94 -8.46 4.00
C VAL A 81 -8.45 -9.76 4.62
N ARG A 82 -7.82 -10.91 4.31
CA ARG A 82 -8.15 -12.20 4.95
C ARG A 82 -7.89 -12.16 6.45
N ASP A 83 -6.76 -11.60 6.88
CA ASP A 83 -6.40 -11.50 8.31
C ASP A 83 -7.38 -10.60 9.08
N LEU A 84 -7.78 -9.47 8.49
CA LEU A 84 -8.79 -8.58 9.07
C LEU A 84 -10.14 -9.30 9.26
N ARG A 85 -10.60 -10.02 8.23
CA ARG A 85 -11.82 -10.82 8.31
C ARG A 85 -11.71 -11.93 9.37
N ALA A 86 -10.57 -12.62 9.43
CA ALA A 86 -10.32 -13.67 10.42
C ALA A 86 -10.32 -13.12 11.86
N ALA A 87 -9.88 -11.88 12.05
CA ALA A 87 -9.94 -11.17 13.32
C ALA A 87 -11.34 -10.60 13.65
N GLY A 88 -12.34 -10.82 12.80
CA GLY A 88 -13.73 -10.40 13.02
C GLY A 88 -14.05 -8.98 12.60
N PHE A 89 -13.13 -8.30 11.89
CA PHE A 89 -13.43 -6.99 11.29
C PHE A 89 -14.25 -7.16 10.01
N ILE A 90 -15.17 -6.23 9.79
CA ILE A 90 -15.92 -6.09 8.53
C ILE A 90 -15.12 -5.15 7.63
N VAL A 91 -14.72 -5.64 6.45
CA VAL A 91 -14.00 -4.82 5.45
C VAL A 91 -15.05 -4.13 4.56
N ASP A 92 -14.79 -2.92 4.07
CA ASP A 92 -15.77 -2.13 3.29
C ASP A 92 -16.38 -2.90 2.10
N ASP A 93 -15.61 -3.78 1.44
CA ASP A 93 -16.10 -4.65 0.35
C ASP A 93 -17.17 -5.66 0.81
N ASP A 94 -17.22 -5.98 2.11
CA ASP A 94 -18.24 -6.84 2.72
C ASP A 94 -19.56 -6.08 2.96
N ILE A 95 -19.54 -4.75 2.86
CA ILE A 95 -20.72 -3.90 3.02
C ILE A 95 -21.28 -3.56 1.64
N VAL A 96 -22.46 -4.10 1.32
CA VAL A 96 -23.24 -3.63 0.16
C VAL A 96 -23.73 -2.21 0.46
N ARG A 97 -22.97 -1.20 0.03
CA ARG A 97 -23.41 0.20 0.09
C ARG A 97 -24.48 0.43 -0.96
N GLY A 98 -25.75 0.38 -0.55
CA GLY A 98 -26.82 1.05 -1.29
C GLY A 98 -26.54 2.56 -1.36
N PRO A 99 -27.10 3.30 -2.33
CA PRO A 99 -26.74 4.70 -2.57
C PRO A 99 -27.03 5.63 -1.38
N PHE A 100 -27.84 5.21 -0.40
CA PHE A 100 -28.16 5.98 0.79
C PHE A 100 -28.37 5.05 2.01
N PRO A 101 -27.91 5.43 3.22
CA PRO A 101 -28.38 4.78 4.43
C PRO A 101 -29.89 5.01 4.58
N ILE A 102 -30.64 4.03 5.08
CA ILE A 102 -32.03 4.24 5.49
C ILE A 102 -31.99 5.24 6.63
N LEU A 103 -32.33 6.50 6.35
CA LEU A 103 -32.48 7.52 7.38
C LEU A 103 -33.76 7.23 8.16
N PRO A 104 -33.75 7.40 9.50
CA PRO A 104 -34.99 7.35 10.27
C PRO A 104 -35.97 8.39 9.71
N LEU A 105 -37.25 8.03 9.68
CA LEU A 105 -38.32 8.96 9.29
C LEU A 105 -38.21 10.19 10.19
N ALA A 106 -37.95 11.36 9.60
CA ALA A 106 -37.88 12.60 10.36
C ALA A 106 -39.21 12.82 11.10
N PRO A 107 -39.20 13.25 12.37
CA PRO A 107 -40.42 13.61 13.06
C PRO A 107 -41.09 14.76 12.31
N GLU A 108 -42.42 14.67 12.15
CA GLU A 108 -43.22 15.76 11.59
C GLU A 108 -43.05 16.99 12.49
N LEU A 109 -42.45 18.05 11.95
CA LEU A 109 -42.34 19.32 12.66
C LEU A 109 -43.70 19.99 12.60
N ASP A 110 -44.43 19.99 13.71
CA ASP A 110 -45.62 20.80 13.85
C ASP A 110 -45.20 22.28 13.94
N TYR A 111 -45.62 23.06 12.95
CA TYR A 111 -45.29 24.48 12.86
C TYR A 111 -46.35 25.27 13.65
N ASP A 112 -45.93 25.92 14.73
CA ASP A 112 -46.76 26.84 15.52
C ASP A 112 -46.48 28.30 15.13
N PRO A 113 -47.30 28.92 14.26
CA PRO A 113 -47.27 30.35 14.05
C PRO A 113 -48.03 31.04 15.20
N GLY A 114 -47.29 31.44 16.23
CA GLY A 114 -47.83 32.24 17.33
C GLY A 114 -48.54 33.54 16.91
#